data_AF-A0A6S7AMR0-F1
#
_entry.id   AF-A0A6S7AMR0-F1
#
_cell.length_a   1.000
_cell.length_b   1.000
_cell.length_c   1.000
_cell.angle_alpha   90.00
_cell.angle_beta   90.00
_cell.angle_gamma   90.00
#
_symmetry.space_group_name_H-M   'P 1'
#
loop_
_entity.id
_entity.type
_entity.pdbx_description
1 polymer ?
#
loop_
_entity_poly.entity_id
_entity_poly.type
_entity_poly.pdbx_seq_one_letter_code
_entity_poly.pdbx_strand_id
1 'polypeptide(L)'
;MQLDPRTVARDIPGIVDETFPQLTAGTVAHLNTQIDSMEISPVPANLLSRSKLQKAMLFELAYTVGEHLLQGEKNLDWDKCFKETIKRQRVYFDAKLPDVLEAHDAEIAVIVGSNLAKGLNEISHMRGEKIISRPVVPGLEWVSSGVGDFSVGHTLIEVKCTIKRFSSADYRQVAIYWLLSYAASVEGRGEEWRDFILLNPRNGEKLTMKFDDLLSMVGGGRTKIDALQLFQSLIGSRLRS
;
A
#
# COMPACT_ATOMS: atom_id res chain seq x y z
N MET A 1 9.86 -11.70 -19.02
CA MET A 1 10.15 -10.70 -17.97
C MET A 1 9.10 -10.87 -16.90
N GLN A 2 9.48 -11.17 -15.66
CA GLN A 2 8.52 -11.21 -14.56
C GLN A 2 8.41 -9.82 -13.94
N LEU A 3 7.18 -9.36 -13.68
CA LEU A 3 6.91 -8.06 -13.08
C LEU A 3 6.23 -8.25 -11.74
N ASP A 4 6.60 -7.44 -10.76
CA ASP A 4 5.95 -7.48 -9.46
C ASP A 4 4.53 -6.90 -9.51
N PRO A 5 3.64 -7.28 -8.57
CA PRO A 5 2.24 -6.87 -8.58
C PRO A 5 2.03 -5.34 -8.57
N ARG A 6 2.90 -4.58 -7.89
CA ARG A 6 2.81 -3.12 -7.81
C ARG A 6 3.13 -2.49 -9.17
N THR A 7 4.14 -3.02 -9.85
CA THR A 7 4.49 -2.62 -11.22
C THR A 7 3.35 -2.93 -12.20
N VAL A 8 2.70 -4.10 -12.08
CA VAL A 8 1.52 -4.44 -12.92
C VAL A 8 0.40 -3.42 -12.72
N ALA A 9 0.06 -3.10 -11.47
CA ALA A 9 -1.00 -2.14 -11.16
C ALA A 9 -0.73 -0.71 -11.65
N ARG A 10 0.55 -0.32 -11.74
CA ARG A 10 0.98 1.02 -12.12
C ARG A 10 1.21 1.17 -13.63
N ASP A 11 2.00 0.26 -14.20
CA ASP A 11 2.60 0.43 -15.53
C ASP A 11 1.85 -0.37 -16.62
N ILE A 12 0.91 -1.24 -16.22
CA ILE A 12 0.04 -1.98 -17.14
C ILE A 12 -1.44 -1.76 -16.78
N PRO A 13 -1.92 -0.50 -16.81
CA PRO A 13 -3.28 -0.18 -16.37
C PRO A 13 -4.35 -0.89 -17.18
N GLY A 14 -4.13 -1.17 -18.47
CA GLY A 14 -5.11 -1.84 -19.33
C GLY A 14 -5.62 -3.18 -18.80
N ILE A 15 -4.76 -3.99 -18.15
CA ILE A 15 -5.20 -5.25 -17.52
C ILE A 15 -6.20 -4.96 -16.40
N VAL A 16 -5.92 -3.95 -15.60
CA VAL A 16 -6.75 -3.56 -14.45
C VAL A 16 -8.03 -2.88 -14.92
N ASP A 17 -7.94 -2.02 -15.94
CA ASP A 17 -9.07 -1.29 -16.50
C ASP A 17 -10.04 -2.25 -17.21
N GLU A 18 -9.56 -3.30 -17.86
CA GLU A 18 -10.42 -4.33 -18.45
C GLU A 18 -11.06 -5.23 -17.37
N THR A 19 -10.30 -5.56 -16.32
CA THR A 19 -10.80 -6.39 -15.20
C THR A 19 -11.81 -5.62 -14.33
N PHE A 20 -11.57 -4.33 -14.12
CA PHE A 20 -12.35 -3.43 -13.26
C PHE A 20 -12.76 -2.15 -14.02
N PRO A 21 -13.63 -2.27 -15.04
CA PRO A 21 -13.94 -1.17 -15.96
C PRO A 21 -14.64 0.01 -15.31
N GLN A 22 -15.22 -0.18 -14.12
CA GLN A 22 -15.90 0.88 -13.37
C GLN A 22 -14.99 1.53 -12.31
N LEU A 23 -13.68 1.23 -12.28
CA LEU A 23 -12.71 1.99 -11.47
C LEU A 23 -12.38 3.34 -12.14
N THR A 24 -13.41 4.16 -12.33
CA THR A 24 -13.33 5.48 -12.94
C THR A 24 -12.95 6.55 -11.92
N ALA A 25 -12.64 7.76 -12.40
CA ALA A 25 -12.42 8.91 -11.53
C ALA A 25 -13.65 9.23 -10.64
N GLY A 26 -14.87 9.02 -11.16
CA GLY A 26 -16.11 9.22 -10.37
C GLY A 26 -16.24 8.21 -9.24
N THR A 27 -15.94 6.94 -9.51
CA THR A 27 -15.93 5.88 -8.50
C THR A 27 -14.86 6.14 -7.45
N VAL A 28 -13.66 6.55 -7.85
CA VAL A 28 -12.59 6.95 -6.92
C VAL A 28 -13.02 8.13 -6.06
N ALA A 29 -13.70 9.13 -6.63
CA ALA A 29 -14.22 10.26 -5.86
C ALA A 29 -15.25 9.79 -4.82
N HIS A 30 -16.16 8.90 -5.20
CA HIS A 30 -17.13 8.30 -4.27
C HIS A 30 -16.45 7.48 -3.16
N LEU A 31 -15.46 6.64 -3.49
CA LEU A 31 -14.70 5.89 -2.48
C LEU A 31 -14.01 6.83 -1.49
N ASN A 32 -13.48 7.96 -1.97
CA ASN A 32 -12.86 8.97 -1.10
C ASN A 32 -13.86 9.69 -0.17
N THR A 33 -15.18 9.66 -0.44
CA THR A 33 -16.17 10.19 0.51
C THR A 33 -16.39 9.28 1.72
N GLN A 34 -15.94 8.02 1.65
CA GLN A 34 -16.04 7.03 2.74
C GLN A 34 -14.80 7.02 3.64
N ILE A 35 -13.88 7.99 3.47
CA ILE A 35 -12.67 8.08 4.29
C ILE A 35 -13.03 8.52 5.71
N ASP A 36 -12.59 7.74 6.69
CA ASP A 36 -12.58 8.09 8.10
C ASP A 36 -11.30 8.86 8.46
N SER A 37 -11.40 9.61 9.57
CA SER A 37 -10.24 10.26 10.18
C SER A 37 -9.67 9.40 11.30
N MET A 38 -8.34 9.30 11.33
CA MET A 38 -7.54 8.75 12.42
C MET A 38 -6.95 9.89 13.23
N GLU A 39 -6.83 9.70 14.54
CA GLU A 39 -6.16 10.67 15.41
C GLU A 39 -4.65 10.70 15.11
N ILE A 40 -4.14 11.85 14.69
CA ILE A 40 -2.73 12.03 14.33
C ILE A 40 -2.11 13.24 15.01
N SER A 41 -0.79 13.18 15.18
CA SER A 41 0.02 14.38 15.36
C SER A 41 0.30 14.99 13.97
N PRO A 42 -0.19 16.20 13.66
CA PRO A 42 0.04 16.81 12.35
C PRO A 42 1.49 17.24 12.20
N VAL A 43 2.05 17.07 11.00
CA VAL A 43 3.40 17.58 10.69
C VAL A 43 3.34 19.10 10.55
N PRO A 44 4.11 19.88 11.35
CA PRO A 44 4.12 21.33 11.24
C PRO A 44 4.57 21.81 9.85
N ALA A 45 3.86 22.78 9.27
CA ALA A 45 4.15 23.29 7.92
C ALA A 45 5.56 23.92 7.80
N ASN A 46 6.01 24.60 8.86
CA ASN A 46 7.36 25.16 8.97
C ASN A 46 8.46 24.10 9.04
N LEU A 47 8.14 22.90 9.52
CA LEU A 47 9.09 21.79 9.56
C LEU A 47 9.23 21.18 8.16
N LEU A 48 8.09 20.97 7.47
CA LEU A 48 8.06 20.48 6.09
C LEU A 48 8.78 21.40 5.10
N SER A 49 8.69 22.73 5.27
CA SER A 49 9.35 23.68 4.38
C SER A 49 10.87 23.73 4.52
N ARG A 50 11.42 23.20 5.63
CA ARG A 50 12.86 23.13 5.88
C ARG A 50 13.49 21.88 5.26
N SER A 51 12.71 20.81 5.09
CA SER A 51 13.15 19.56 4.47
C SER A 51 13.58 19.77 3.02
N LYS A 52 14.82 19.37 2.73
CA LYS A 52 15.37 19.32 1.38
C LYS A 52 15.25 17.95 0.74
N LEU A 53 14.82 16.94 1.49
CA LEU A 53 14.62 15.61 0.96
C LEU A 53 13.51 15.59 -0.09
N GLN A 54 13.70 14.77 -1.12
CA GLN A 54 12.58 14.42 -2.00
C GLN A 54 11.47 13.80 -1.16
N LYS A 55 10.21 14.17 -1.43
CA LYS A 55 9.05 13.67 -0.68
C LYS A 55 9.02 12.14 -0.57
N ALA A 56 9.37 11.43 -1.65
CA ALA A 56 9.45 9.97 -1.65
C ALA A 56 10.45 9.45 -0.60
N MET A 57 11.65 10.03 -0.54
CA MET A 57 12.67 9.66 0.45
C MET A 57 12.23 9.99 1.89
N LEU A 58 11.69 11.19 2.12
CA LEU A 58 11.24 11.62 3.44
C LEU A 58 10.15 10.68 4.01
N PHE A 59 9.22 10.27 3.16
CA PHE A 59 8.12 9.42 3.59
C PHE A 59 8.44 7.94 3.61
N GLU A 60 9.43 7.48 2.84
CA GLU A 60 10.04 6.16 3.03
C GLU A 60 10.76 6.09 4.39
N LEU A 61 11.44 7.18 4.80
CA LEU A 61 12.07 7.26 6.12
C LEU A 61 11.02 7.19 7.23
N ALA A 62 9.92 7.94 7.10
CA ALA A 62 8.80 7.86 8.02
C ALA A 62 8.21 6.44 8.13
N TYR A 63 8.05 5.75 7.00
CA TYR A 63 7.59 4.37 6.97
C TYR A 63 8.57 3.43 7.70
N THR A 64 9.87 3.56 7.40
CA THR A 64 10.94 2.77 8.05
C THR A 64 10.93 2.99 9.57
N VAL A 65 10.84 4.25 10.02
CA VAL A 65 10.72 4.60 11.44
C VAL A 65 9.46 3.96 12.05
N GLY A 66 8.32 4.01 11.36
CA GLY A 66 7.09 3.37 11.82
C GLY A 66 7.24 1.85 12.02
N GLU A 67 7.95 1.15 11.12
CA GLU A 67 8.24 -0.28 11.28
C GLU A 67 9.11 -0.57 12.51
N HIS A 68 10.15 0.22 12.77
CA HIS A 68 10.97 0.06 13.98
C HIS A 68 10.17 0.31 15.26
N LEU A 69 9.30 1.33 15.25
CA LEU A 69 8.42 1.61 16.38
C LEU A 69 7.43 0.46 16.64
N LEU A 70 6.90 -0.18 15.59
CA LEU A 70 6.04 -1.37 15.72
C LEU A 70 6.77 -2.58 16.30
N GLN A 71 8.08 -2.69 16.08
CA GLN A 71 8.93 -3.71 16.69
C GLN A 71 9.27 -3.40 18.16
N GLY A 72 8.79 -2.27 18.70
CA GLY A 72 9.03 -1.86 20.09
C GLY A 72 10.39 -1.20 20.32
N GLU A 73 11.08 -0.77 19.25
CA GLU A 73 12.33 -0.01 19.39
C GLU A 73 12.05 1.35 20.04
N LYS A 74 12.54 1.54 21.27
CA LYS A 74 12.35 2.79 22.04
C LYS A 74 13.33 3.90 21.65
N ASN A 75 14.53 3.53 21.23
CA ASN A 75 15.58 4.43 20.79
C ASN A 75 15.90 4.09 19.34
N LEU A 76 15.56 4.99 18.42
CA LEU A 76 15.78 4.78 16.99
C LEU A 76 17.28 4.89 16.67
N ASP A 77 17.83 3.83 16.07
CA ASP A 77 19.14 3.88 15.43
C ASP A 77 19.00 4.57 14.06
N TRP A 78 19.30 5.87 14.04
CA TRP A 78 19.15 6.69 12.84
C TRP A 78 20.04 6.24 11.68
N ASP A 79 21.24 5.71 11.96
CA ASP A 79 22.13 5.21 10.92
C ASP A 79 21.52 3.96 10.27
N LYS A 80 20.93 3.07 11.08
CA LYS A 80 20.21 1.89 10.59
C LYS A 80 18.97 2.29 9.79
N CYS A 81 18.08 3.11 10.36
CA CYS A 81 16.88 3.61 9.69
C CYS A 81 17.23 4.23 8.33
N PHE A 82 18.21 5.13 8.30
CA PHE A 82 18.60 5.84 7.09
C PHE A 82 19.20 4.91 6.03
N LYS A 83 20.08 3.98 6.42
CA LYS A 83 20.63 2.96 5.51
C LYS A 83 19.55 2.08 4.92
N GLU A 84 18.57 1.66 5.72
CA GLU A 84 17.44 0.86 5.25
C GLU A 84 16.56 1.63 4.27
N THR A 85 16.22 2.88 4.58
CA THR A 85 15.46 3.76 3.69
C THR A 85 16.18 3.96 2.35
N ILE A 86 17.48 4.25 2.37
CA ILE A 86 18.31 4.40 1.16
C ILE A 86 18.31 3.11 0.34
N LYS A 87 18.44 1.96 0.98
CA LYS A 87 18.41 0.65 0.30
C LYS A 87 17.08 0.42 -0.44
N ARG A 88 15.95 0.83 0.17
CA ARG A 88 14.62 0.70 -0.45
C ARG A 88 14.44 1.66 -1.61
N GLN A 89 14.85 2.91 -1.45
CA GLN A 89 14.71 3.92 -2.50
C GLN A 89 15.60 3.65 -3.72
N ARG A 90 16.78 3.03 -3.54
CA ARG A 90 17.70 2.66 -4.64
C ARG A 90 17.08 1.83 -5.77
N VAL A 91 15.98 1.13 -5.51
CA VAL A 91 15.30 0.30 -6.51
C VAL A 91 14.59 1.17 -7.56
N TYR A 92 14.26 2.42 -7.24
CA TYR A 92 13.61 3.35 -8.15
C TYR A 92 14.64 4.15 -8.95
N PHE A 93 14.48 4.16 -10.27
CA PHE A 93 15.40 4.83 -11.19
C PHE A 93 15.51 6.35 -10.98
N ASP A 94 14.43 6.98 -10.52
CA ASP A 94 14.34 8.43 -10.28
C ASP A 94 14.68 8.83 -8.83
N ALA A 95 15.15 7.89 -8.00
CA ALA A 95 15.46 8.15 -6.60
C ALA A 95 16.65 9.11 -6.44
N LYS A 96 16.42 10.22 -5.74
CA LYS A 96 17.49 11.10 -5.26
C LYS A 96 17.91 10.67 -3.86
N LEU A 97 19.06 10.02 -3.78
CA LEU A 97 19.60 9.50 -2.52
C LEU A 97 20.39 10.60 -1.80
N PRO A 98 19.91 11.08 -0.64
CA PRO A 98 20.66 12.06 0.15
C PRO A 98 21.89 11.41 0.80
N ASP A 99 22.97 12.19 0.94
CA ASP A 99 24.17 11.77 1.68
C ASP A 99 24.02 12.00 3.19
N VAL A 100 23.19 12.97 3.60
CA VAL A 100 23.03 13.40 4.99
C VAL A 100 21.55 13.51 5.33
N LEU A 101 21.20 13.05 6.53
CA LEU A 101 19.89 13.26 7.15
C LEU A 101 19.94 14.48 8.08
N GLU A 102 19.11 15.49 7.82
CA GLU A 102 19.03 16.66 8.71
C GLU A 102 18.09 16.38 9.90
N ALA A 103 18.29 17.08 11.02
CA ALA A 103 17.52 16.85 12.25
C ALA A 103 16.00 17.05 12.07
N HIS A 104 15.59 17.96 11.20
CA HIS A 104 14.17 18.20 10.92
C HIS A 104 13.55 17.08 10.07
N ASP A 105 14.32 16.39 9.23
CA ASP A 105 13.82 15.23 8.47
C ASP A 105 13.53 14.07 9.43
N ALA A 106 14.42 13.85 10.39
CA ALA A 106 14.24 12.90 11.48
C ALA A 106 12.99 13.23 12.31
N GLU A 107 12.78 14.50 12.67
CA GLU A 107 11.59 14.94 13.40
C GLU A 107 10.29 14.66 12.61
N ILE A 108 10.24 14.98 11.32
CA ILE A 108 9.09 14.66 10.46
C ILE A 108 8.86 13.15 10.40
N ALA A 109 9.94 12.36 10.24
CA ALA A 109 9.85 10.92 10.15
C ALA A 109 9.33 10.29 11.45
N VAL A 110 9.72 10.80 12.63
CA VAL A 110 9.17 10.37 13.92
C VAL A 110 7.69 10.67 14.03
N ILE A 111 7.25 11.88 13.66
CA ILE A 111 5.84 12.27 13.73
C ILE A 111 4.98 11.32 12.89
N VAL A 112 5.33 11.16 11.61
CA VAL A 112 4.55 10.33 10.68
C VAL A 112 4.69 8.84 11.00
N GLY A 113 5.89 8.38 11.36
CA GLY A 113 6.14 6.99 11.76
C GLY A 113 5.39 6.60 13.04
N SER A 114 5.29 7.53 14.01
CA SER A 114 4.50 7.33 15.23
C SER A 114 3.01 7.25 14.93
N ASN A 115 2.50 8.11 14.04
CA ASN A 115 1.11 8.04 13.57
C ASN A 115 0.82 6.69 12.91
N LEU A 116 1.75 6.18 12.08
CA LEU A 116 1.63 4.87 11.44
C LEU A 116 1.58 3.75 12.48
N ALA A 117 2.54 3.72 13.40
CA ALA A 117 2.61 2.69 14.43
C ALA A 117 1.37 2.70 15.34
N LYS A 118 0.91 3.88 15.76
CA LYS A 118 -0.32 4.04 16.54
C LYS A 118 -1.53 3.50 15.79
N GLY A 119 -1.74 3.94 14.54
CA GLY A 119 -2.87 3.51 13.72
C GLY A 119 -2.91 2.00 13.47
N LEU A 120 -1.76 1.39 13.19
CA LEU A 120 -1.67 -0.06 13.00
C LEU A 120 -1.92 -0.84 14.30
N ASN A 121 -1.39 -0.37 15.44
CA ASN A 121 -1.67 -0.98 16.74
C ASN A 121 -3.15 -0.88 17.13
N GLU A 122 -3.82 0.24 16.83
CA GLU A 122 -5.27 0.39 17.03
C GLU A 122 -6.05 -0.61 16.17
N ILE A 123 -5.71 -0.73 14.88
CA ILE A 123 -6.35 -1.69 13.97
C ILE A 123 -6.16 -3.13 14.47
N SER A 124 -4.94 -3.49 14.87
CA SER A 124 -4.60 -4.79 15.43
C SER A 124 -5.39 -5.09 16.70
N HIS A 125 -5.47 -4.13 17.63
CA HIS A 125 -6.19 -4.27 18.89
C HIS A 125 -7.70 -4.45 18.67
N MET A 126 -8.31 -3.63 17.80
CA MET A 126 -9.74 -3.73 17.48
C MET A 126 -10.09 -5.07 16.82
N ARG A 127 -9.18 -5.66 16.04
CA ARG A 127 -9.39 -6.93 15.36
C ARG A 127 -8.97 -8.15 16.19
N GLY A 128 -8.21 -7.97 17.27
CA GLY A 128 -7.66 -9.06 18.07
C GLY A 128 -6.62 -9.90 17.33
N GLU A 129 -6.03 -9.36 16.26
CA GLU A 129 -5.15 -10.07 15.33
C GLU A 129 -3.78 -9.39 15.27
N LYS A 130 -2.72 -10.17 15.02
CA LYS A 130 -1.35 -9.63 14.97
C LYS A 130 -1.08 -8.87 13.67
N ILE A 131 -0.25 -7.84 13.77
CA ILE A 131 0.31 -7.13 12.61
C ILE A 131 1.38 -8.01 11.97
N ILE A 132 1.26 -8.22 10.67
CA ILE A 132 2.27 -8.86 9.83
C ILE A 132 2.84 -7.77 8.92
N SER A 133 4.12 -7.46 9.06
CA SER A 133 4.84 -6.58 8.11
C SER A 133 5.23 -7.36 6.87
N ARG A 134 5.16 -6.71 5.71
CA ARG A 134 5.58 -7.26 4.42
C ARG A 134 4.90 -8.61 4.09
N PRO A 135 3.57 -8.74 4.21
CA PRO A 135 2.88 -9.98 3.87
C PRO A 135 3.12 -10.34 2.41
N VAL A 136 3.26 -11.63 2.13
CA VAL A 136 3.49 -12.12 0.76
C VAL A 136 2.26 -11.84 -0.09
N VAL A 137 2.47 -11.20 -1.25
CA VAL A 137 1.48 -11.14 -2.33
C VAL A 137 1.83 -12.28 -3.29
N PRO A 138 0.98 -13.31 -3.44
CA PRO A 138 1.27 -14.43 -4.33
C PRO A 138 1.49 -14.01 -5.78
N GLY A 139 2.33 -14.75 -6.50
CA GLY A 139 2.46 -14.59 -7.95
C GLY A 139 1.41 -15.40 -8.72
N LEU A 140 1.23 -15.05 -9.99
CA LEU A 140 0.39 -15.76 -10.95
C LEU A 140 0.94 -15.58 -12.37
N GLU A 141 1.19 -16.67 -13.09
CA GLU A 141 1.79 -16.66 -14.43
C GLU A 141 3.12 -15.89 -14.48
N TRP A 142 3.22 -14.82 -15.28
CA TRP A 142 4.39 -13.95 -15.35
C TRP A 142 4.40 -12.84 -14.30
N VAL A 143 3.31 -12.67 -13.54
CA VAL A 143 3.28 -11.76 -12.39
C VAL A 143 4.03 -12.47 -11.25
N SER A 144 5.19 -11.95 -10.88
CA SER A 144 5.97 -12.54 -9.78
C SER A 144 5.26 -12.34 -8.45
N SER A 145 5.67 -13.12 -7.44
CA SER A 145 5.32 -12.79 -6.05
C SER A 145 5.85 -11.40 -5.68
N GLY A 146 5.12 -10.70 -4.84
CA GLY A 146 5.51 -9.43 -4.25
C GLY A 146 5.31 -9.41 -2.74
N VAL A 147 5.35 -8.21 -2.17
CA VAL A 147 5.00 -7.98 -0.76
C VAL A 147 4.08 -6.77 -0.66
N GLY A 148 3.10 -6.85 0.24
CA GLY A 148 2.32 -5.69 0.67
C GLY A 148 3.03 -4.92 1.77
N ASP A 149 2.40 -3.85 2.28
CA ASP A 149 2.96 -3.11 3.40
C ASP A 149 2.70 -3.86 4.73
N PHE A 150 1.42 -4.07 5.06
CA PHE A 150 1.02 -4.80 6.28
C PHE A 150 -0.22 -5.65 6.06
N SER A 151 -0.47 -6.61 6.95
CA SER A 151 -1.77 -7.26 7.10
C SER A 151 -2.12 -7.52 8.56
N VAL A 152 -3.41 -7.64 8.84
CA VAL A 152 -3.97 -8.01 10.15
C VAL A 152 -5.10 -9.01 9.89
N GLY A 153 -4.90 -10.27 10.26
CA GLY A 153 -5.81 -11.36 9.86
C GLY A 153 -5.99 -11.40 8.33
N HIS A 154 -7.24 -11.48 7.86
CA HIS A 154 -7.57 -11.44 6.42
C HIS A 154 -7.71 -10.01 5.85
N THR A 155 -7.14 -8.99 6.50
CA THR A 155 -7.17 -7.60 6.03
C THR A 155 -5.81 -7.18 5.50
N LEU A 156 -5.75 -6.80 4.23
CA LEU A 156 -4.59 -6.15 3.63
C LEU A 156 -4.55 -4.67 4.05
N ILE A 157 -3.38 -4.14 4.40
CA ILE A 157 -3.22 -2.72 4.72
C ILE A 157 -2.12 -2.16 3.83
N GLU A 158 -2.46 -1.16 3.03
CA GLU A 158 -1.53 -0.44 2.18
C GLU A 158 -1.41 1.01 2.67
N VAL A 159 -0.17 1.45 2.87
CA VAL A 159 0.17 2.72 3.48
C VAL A 159 0.58 3.72 2.41
N LYS A 160 -0.03 4.90 2.45
CA LYS A 160 0.28 6.02 1.57
C LYS A 160 0.72 7.20 2.41
N CYS A 161 1.81 7.86 2.06
CA CYS A 161 2.29 9.03 2.81
C CYS A 161 2.21 10.29 1.94
N THR A 162 1.02 10.59 1.41
CA THR A 162 0.81 11.70 0.46
C THR A 162 -0.07 12.79 1.06
N ILE A 163 -0.08 13.97 0.45
CA ILE A 163 -1.01 15.06 0.80
C ILE A 163 -2.32 14.97 0.03
N LYS A 164 -2.37 14.13 -1.00
CA LYS A 164 -3.54 13.93 -1.84
C LYS A 164 -4.39 12.81 -1.24
N ARG A 165 -5.68 12.85 -1.58
CA ARG A 165 -6.61 11.72 -1.42
C ARG A 165 -6.11 10.49 -2.19
N PHE A 166 -6.66 9.32 -1.90
CA PHE A 166 -6.31 8.10 -2.61
C PHE A 166 -6.68 8.20 -4.09
N SER A 167 -5.75 7.81 -4.94
CA SER A 167 -5.83 7.86 -6.40
C SER A 167 -6.28 6.52 -6.97
N SER A 168 -6.65 6.51 -8.25
CA SER A 168 -6.98 5.25 -8.95
C SER A 168 -5.85 4.21 -8.90
N ALA A 169 -4.58 4.65 -8.88
CA ALA A 169 -3.44 3.76 -8.76
C ALA A 169 -3.44 3.00 -7.42
N ASP A 170 -3.88 3.64 -6.33
CA ASP A 170 -3.92 3.02 -5.00
C ASP A 170 -4.98 1.90 -4.95
N TYR A 171 -6.15 2.14 -5.56
CA TYR A 171 -7.21 1.13 -5.70
C TYR A 171 -6.83 0.00 -6.66
N ARG A 172 -6.19 0.32 -7.79
CA ARG A 172 -5.67 -0.70 -8.72
C ARG A 172 -4.69 -1.64 -8.02
N GLN A 173 -3.83 -1.08 -7.18
CA GLN A 173 -2.82 -1.86 -6.46
C GLN A 173 -3.48 -2.87 -5.50
N VAL A 174 -4.38 -2.42 -4.62
CA VAL A 174 -5.06 -3.34 -3.68
C VAL A 174 -5.95 -4.35 -4.41
N ALA A 175 -6.57 -3.97 -5.53
CA ALA A 175 -7.38 -4.89 -6.34
C ALA A 175 -6.54 -6.00 -7.00
N ILE A 176 -5.35 -5.67 -7.52
CA ILE A 176 -4.40 -6.67 -8.05
C ILE A 176 -3.91 -7.59 -6.92
N TYR A 177 -3.57 -7.03 -5.76
CA TYR A 177 -3.10 -7.84 -4.63
C TYR A 177 -4.18 -8.83 -4.19
N TRP A 178 -5.44 -8.37 -4.13
CA TRP A 178 -6.57 -9.23 -3.85
C TRP A 178 -6.76 -10.32 -4.88
N LEU A 179 -6.79 -10.01 -6.19
CA LEU A 179 -6.94 -11.03 -7.24
C LEU A 179 -5.87 -12.12 -7.15
N LEU A 180 -4.63 -11.73 -6.88
CA LEU A 180 -3.53 -12.68 -6.70
C LEU A 180 -3.69 -13.54 -5.45
N SER A 181 -4.14 -12.95 -4.33
CA SER A 181 -4.46 -13.72 -3.11
C SER A 181 -5.64 -14.67 -3.32
N TYR A 182 -6.66 -14.23 -4.07
CA TYR A 182 -7.83 -15.03 -4.39
C TYR A 182 -7.47 -16.21 -5.31
N ALA A 183 -6.64 -15.97 -6.34
CA ALA A 183 -6.11 -17.03 -7.18
C ALA A 183 -5.36 -18.10 -6.37
N ALA A 184 -4.46 -17.66 -5.47
CA ALA A 184 -3.72 -18.57 -4.60
C ALA A 184 -4.63 -19.36 -3.65
N SER A 185 -5.70 -18.73 -3.14
CA SER A 185 -6.71 -19.39 -2.31
C SER A 185 -7.48 -20.46 -3.08
N VAL A 186 -7.93 -20.17 -4.31
CA VAL A 186 -8.60 -21.13 -5.19
C VAL A 186 -7.71 -22.33 -5.51
N GLU A 187 -6.39 -22.12 -5.65
CA GLU A 187 -5.40 -23.17 -5.90
C GLU A 187 -4.94 -23.90 -4.63
N GLY A 188 -5.46 -23.55 -3.45
CA GLY A 188 -5.10 -24.16 -2.16
C GLY A 188 -3.69 -23.80 -1.66
N ARG A 189 -3.12 -22.69 -2.14
CA ARG A 189 -1.74 -22.25 -1.89
C ARG A 189 -1.61 -21.09 -0.89
N GLY A 190 -2.73 -20.60 -0.37
CA GLY A 190 -2.75 -19.43 0.49
C GLY A 190 -4.18 -19.05 0.88
N GLU A 191 -4.33 -17.87 1.45
CA GLU A 191 -5.61 -17.33 1.87
C GLU A 191 -5.97 -16.07 1.08
N GLU A 192 -7.27 -15.85 0.91
CA GLU A 192 -7.80 -14.63 0.30
C GLU A 192 -7.86 -13.50 1.35
N TRP A 193 -7.40 -12.30 0.97
CA TRP A 193 -7.74 -11.09 1.73
C TRP A 193 -9.21 -10.71 1.51
N ARG A 194 -9.95 -10.52 2.61
CA ARG A 194 -11.39 -10.21 2.58
C ARG A 194 -11.67 -8.72 2.65
N ASP A 195 -10.82 -8.00 3.37
CA ASP A 195 -10.89 -6.55 3.52
C ASP A 195 -9.57 -5.90 3.09
N PHE A 196 -9.62 -4.61 2.77
CA PHE A 196 -8.44 -3.77 2.72
C PHE A 196 -8.61 -2.49 3.53
N ILE A 197 -7.46 -1.95 3.92
CA ILE A 197 -7.34 -0.61 4.48
C ILE A 197 -6.35 0.18 3.63
N LEU A 198 -6.77 1.32 3.11
CA LEU A 198 -5.84 2.36 2.65
C LEU A 198 -5.61 3.32 3.82
N LEU A 199 -4.36 3.40 4.27
CA LEU A 199 -3.99 4.19 5.44
C LEU A 199 -3.03 5.30 5.04
N ASN A 200 -3.29 6.53 5.49
CA ASN A 200 -2.39 7.65 5.32
C ASN A 200 -2.03 8.30 6.66
N PRO A 201 -0.89 7.90 7.27
CA PRO A 201 -0.48 8.40 8.59
C PRO A 201 -0.02 9.86 8.57
N ARG A 202 0.17 10.46 7.38
CA ARG A 202 0.58 11.84 7.24
C ARG A 202 -0.58 12.82 7.44
N ASN A 203 -1.75 12.50 6.90
CA ASN A 203 -2.94 13.36 6.97
C ASN A 203 -4.09 12.73 7.79
N GLY A 204 -3.90 11.52 8.32
CA GLY A 204 -4.87 10.84 9.18
C GLY A 204 -6.03 10.24 8.40
N GLU A 205 -5.89 9.98 7.10
CA GLU A 205 -6.96 9.37 6.31
C GLU A 205 -6.91 7.84 6.42
N LYS A 206 -8.07 7.23 6.63
CA LYS A 206 -8.23 5.77 6.66
C LYS A 206 -9.49 5.40 5.90
N LEU A 207 -9.35 4.56 4.87
CA LEU A 207 -10.50 3.91 4.22
C LEU A 207 -10.47 2.42 4.58
N THR A 208 -11.58 1.88 5.07
CA THR A 208 -11.74 0.43 5.32
C THR A 208 -12.87 -0.09 4.46
N MET A 209 -12.66 -1.19 3.73
CA MET A 209 -13.65 -1.72 2.81
C MET A 209 -13.46 -3.22 2.55
N LYS A 210 -14.55 -3.95 2.30
CA LYS A 210 -14.49 -5.34 1.82
C LYS A 210 -14.18 -5.38 0.32
N PHE A 211 -13.41 -6.37 -0.11
CA PHE A 211 -13.16 -6.56 -1.54
C PHE A 211 -14.44 -6.88 -2.32
N ASP A 212 -15.42 -7.54 -1.69
CA ASP A 212 -16.73 -7.81 -2.30
C ASP A 212 -17.48 -6.50 -2.61
N ASP A 213 -17.45 -5.54 -1.67
CA ASP A 213 -18.07 -4.23 -1.86
C ASP A 213 -17.34 -3.46 -2.96
N LEU A 214 -15.99 -3.47 -2.96
CA LEU A 214 -15.20 -2.87 -4.03
C LEU A 214 -15.58 -3.47 -5.38
N LEU A 215 -15.56 -4.80 -5.51
CA LEU A 215 -15.90 -5.51 -6.74
C LEU A 215 -17.30 -5.17 -7.24
N SER A 216 -18.29 -5.06 -6.34
CA SER A 216 -19.65 -4.67 -6.70
C SER A 216 -19.70 -3.29 -7.38
N MET A 217 -18.82 -2.37 -6.97
CA MET A 217 -18.72 -1.02 -7.53
C MET A 217 -17.89 -0.97 -8.82
N VAL A 218 -16.78 -1.73 -8.88
CA VAL A 218 -15.79 -1.59 -9.96
C VAL A 218 -15.84 -2.67 -11.05
N GLY A 219 -16.41 -3.84 -10.74
CA GLY A 219 -16.34 -5.05 -11.56
C GLY A 219 -17.32 -5.09 -12.73
N GLY A 220 -18.29 -4.16 -12.78
CA GLY A 220 -19.30 -4.12 -13.86
C GLY A 220 -20.25 -5.32 -13.84
N GLY A 221 -20.66 -5.77 -12.65
CA GLY A 221 -21.57 -6.92 -12.46
C GLY A 221 -20.90 -8.30 -12.42
N ARG A 222 -19.56 -8.35 -12.53
CA ARG A 222 -18.79 -9.60 -12.45
C ARG A 222 -18.74 -10.18 -11.04
N THR A 223 -18.76 -11.50 -10.94
CA THR A 223 -18.41 -12.22 -9.71
C THR A 223 -16.90 -12.27 -9.51
N LYS A 224 -16.43 -12.73 -8.34
CA LYS A 224 -15.00 -12.93 -8.09
C LYS A 224 -14.36 -13.89 -9.10
N ILE A 225 -15.08 -14.95 -9.44
CA ILE A 225 -14.62 -15.97 -10.40
C ILE A 225 -14.50 -15.34 -11.79
N ASP A 226 -15.50 -14.57 -12.23
CA ASP A 226 -15.46 -13.89 -13.53
C ASP A 226 -14.29 -12.91 -13.62
N ALA A 227 -14.06 -12.14 -12.55
CA ALA A 227 -12.94 -11.20 -12.48
C ALA A 227 -11.59 -11.92 -12.55
N LEU A 228 -11.43 -13.04 -11.81
CA LEU A 228 -10.22 -13.85 -11.86
C LEU A 228 -9.98 -14.47 -13.24
N GLN A 229 -11.01 -15.05 -13.86
CA GLN A 229 -10.90 -15.66 -15.19
C GLN A 229 -10.53 -14.62 -16.26
N LEU A 230 -11.15 -13.45 -16.22
CA LEU A 230 -10.80 -12.35 -17.12
C LEU A 230 -9.36 -11.92 -16.89
N PHE A 231 -8.96 -11.66 -15.65
CA PHE A 231 -7.58 -11.31 -15.32
C PHE A 231 -6.58 -12.36 -15.82
N GLN A 232 -6.84 -13.65 -15.59
CA GLN A 232 -6.04 -14.77 -16.08
C GLN A 232 -5.91 -14.80 -17.61
N SER A 233 -7.01 -14.54 -18.33
CA SER A 233 -6.98 -14.48 -19.80
C SER A 233 -6.15 -13.30 -20.32
N LEU A 234 -6.18 -12.15 -19.63
CA LEU A 234 -5.43 -10.95 -19.99
C LEU A 234 -3.94 -11.11 -19.73
N ILE A 235 -3.56 -11.70 -18.59
CA ILE A 235 -2.15 -12.00 -18.32
C ILE A 235 -1.66 -13.16 -19.20
N GLY A 236 -2.47 -14.19 -19.46
CA GLY A 236 -2.08 -15.33 -20.27
C GLY A 236 -1.94 -15.02 -21.76
N SER A 237 -2.75 -14.11 -22.31
CA SER A 237 -2.70 -13.72 -23.74
C SER A 237 -1.46 -12.90 -24.09
N ARG A 238 -0.96 -12.06 -23.17
CA ARG A 238 0.27 -11.26 -23.36
C ARG A 238 1.56 -12.07 -23.50
N LEU A 239 1.58 -13.33 -23.07
CA LEU A 239 2.72 -14.22 -23.33
C LEU A 239 2.76 -14.73 -24.78
N ARG A 240 1.68 -14.55 -25.56
CA ARG A 240 1.55 -15.03 -26.94
C ARG A 240 1.68 -13.92 -27.99
N SER A 241 1.92 -12.68 -27.58
CA SER A 241 2.18 -11.51 -28.44
C SER A 241 3.62 -11.06 -28.32
#